data_AF-X6LAB4-F1
#
_entry.id   AF-X6LAB4-F1
#
_cell.length_a   1.000
_cell.length_b   1.000
_cell.length_c   1.000
_cell.angle_alpha   90.00
_cell.angle_beta   90.00
_cell.angle_gamma   90.00
#
_symmetry.space_group_name_H-M   'P 1'
#
loop_
_entity.id
_entity.type
_entity.pdbx_description
1 polymer ?
#
loop_
_entity_poly.entity_id
_entity_poly.type
_entity_poly.pdbx_seq_one_letter_code
_entity_poly.pdbx_strand_id
1 'polypeptide(L)'
;QQQCNTDALSWSDVYKRAQKVLDNASAIGAKVFIKAKDIVDGNEKLNLAFTAQLFNTAPGLEPLKKEEQKELTGIIDDDHDPTGSREERAFRMWINTLGIADLYINNLFEDCRDGLTLLKVIDKIEPGTVNWKKVEMKPNNKFKKLSNCNTAISLGK
;
A
#
# COMPACT_ATOMS: atom_id res chain seq x y z
N GLN A 1 -1.05 -31.20 -1.63
CA GLN A 1 -0.26 -30.14 -0.95
C GLN A 1 1.08 -30.68 -0.43
N GLN A 2 1.91 -31.30 -1.27
CA GLN A 2 3.17 -31.88 -0.79
C GLN A 2 4.30 -31.77 -1.83
N GLN A 3 4.45 -30.57 -2.41
CA GLN A 3 5.52 -30.26 -3.37
C GLN A 3 6.80 -29.75 -2.69
N CYS A 4 6.70 -29.32 -1.42
CA CYS A 4 7.82 -28.80 -0.64
C CYS A 4 7.98 -29.66 0.63
N ASN A 5 9.15 -30.28 0.80
CA ASN A 5 9.51 -31.02 2.01
C ASN A 5 10.36 -30.15 2.95
N THR A 6 10.55 -30.62 4.19
CA THR A 6 11.27 -29.91 5.26
C THR A 6 12.72 -30.38 5.44
N ASP A 7 13.25 -31.16 4.51
CA ASP A 7 14.59 -31.77 4.57
C ASP A 7 15.71 -30.74 4.76
N ALA A 8 15.63 -29.61 4.05
CA ALA A 8 16.61 -28.55 4.09
C ALA A 8 16.70 -27.83 5.43
N LEU A 9 15.75 -28.01 6.36
CA LEU A 9 15.87 -27.46 7.71
C LEU A 9 17.08 -28.04 8.46
N SER A 10 17.46 -29.29 8.14
CA SER A 10 18.59 -29.99 8.76
C SER A 10 19.96 -29.64 8.14
N TRP A 11 19.99 -28.94 7.00
CA TRP A 11 21.23 -28.68 6.28
C TRP A 11 22.00 -27.51 6.91
N SER A 12 23.31 -27.68 7.12
CA SER A 12 24.18 -26.63 7.66
C SER A 12 24.53 -25.55 6.63
N ASP A 13 24.66 -25.92 5.35
CA ASP A 13 25.02 -25.02 4.27
C ASP A 13 23.84 -24.12 3.86
N VAL A 14 23.98 -22.82 4.15
CA VAL A 14 22.95 -21.81 3.90
C VAL A 14 22.69 -21.57 2.41
N TYR A 15 23.69 -21.74 1.54
CA TYR A 15 23.51 -21.59 0.09
C TYR A 15 22.76 -22.78 -0.49
N LYS A 16 23.03 -24.00 -0.01
CA LYS A 16 22.23 -25.18 -0.38
C LYS A 16 20.78 -25.07 0.09
N ARG A 17 20.55 -24.55 1.31
CA ARG A 17 19.19 -24.27 1.79
C ARG A 17 18.48 -23.25 0.93
N ALA A 18 19.13 -22.12 0.62
CA ALA A 18 18.58 -21.09 -0.24
C ALA A 18 18.26 -21.62 -1.64
N GLN A 19 19.12 -22.46 -2.22
CA GLN A 19 18.85 -23.12 -3.50
C GLN A 19 17.60 -24.01 -3.43
N LYS A 20 17.47 -24.82 -2.37
CA LYS A 20 16.26 -25.65 -2.17
C LYS A 20 14.98 -24.82 -2.06
N VAL A 21 15.04 -23.63 -1.45
CA VAL A 21 13.89 -22.70 -1.42
C VAL A 21 13.47 -22.30 -2.84
N LEU A 22 14.42 -22.03 -3.73
CA LEU A 22 14.16 -21.70 -5.13
C LEU A 22 13.59 -22.90 -5.91
N ASP A 23 14.13 -24.08 -5.67
CA ASP A 23 13.66 -25.31 -6.31
C ASP A 23 12.21 -25.62 -5.90
N ASN A 24 11.91 -25.49 -4.59
CA ASN A 24 10.57 -25.63 -4.03
C ASN A 24 9.59 -24.57 -4.58
N ALA A 25 10.04 -23.32 -4.73
CA ALA A 25 9.24 -22.26 -5.36
C ALA A 25 8.87 -22.61 -6.81
N SER A 26 9.84 -23.13 -7.58
CA SER A 26 9.58 -23.60 -8.94
C SER A 26 8.60 -24.77 -8.98
N ALA A 27 8.68 -25.68 -8.00
CA ALA A 27 7.79 -26.85 -7.91
C ALA A 27 6.32 -26.48 -7.67
N ILE A 28 6.06 -25.38 -6.96
CA ILE A 28 4.70 -24.81 -6.77
C ILE A 28 4.27 -23.88 -7.90
N GLY A 29 5.05 -23.79 -8.99
CA GLY A 29 4.75 -22.99 -10.18
C GLY A 29 5.13 -21.51 -10.06
N ALA A 30 5.85 -21.09 -9.02
CA ALA A 30 6.27 -19.70 -8.88
C ALA A 30 7.48 -19.43 -9.78
N LYS A 31 7.44 -18.33 -10.53
CA LYS A 31 8.55 -17.91 -11.38
C LYS A 31 9.74 -17.47 -10.54
N VAL A 32 10.84 -18.23 -10.57
CA VAL A 32 12.08 -17.85 -9.89
C VAL A 32 12.92 -16.92 -10.78
N PHE A 33 13.27 -15.76 -10.26
CA PHE A 33 14.14 -14.78 -10.95
C PHE A 33 15.35 -14.33 -10.11
N ILE A 34 15.46 -14.80 -8.86
CA ILE A 34 16.57 -14.51 -7.94
C ILE A 34 17.50 -15.72 -7.82
N LYS A 35 18.69 -15.53 -7.25
CA LYS A 35 19.67 -16.58 -6.98
C LYS A 35 19.78 -16.87 -5.47
N ALA A 36 20.30 -18.04 -5.11
CA ALA A 36 20.54 -18.42 -3.72
C ALA A 36 21.37 -17.38 -2.95
N LYS A 37 22.34 -16.74 -3.63
CA LYS A 37 23.14 -15.66 -3.08
C LYS A 37 22.31 -14.43 -2.68
N ASP A 38 21.29 -14.06 -3.47
CA ASP A 38 20.45 -12.89 -3.16
C ASP A 38 19.62 -13.09 -1.87
N ILE A 39 19.28 -14.36 -1.57
CA ILE A 39 18.64 -14.76 -0.31
C ILE A 39 19.65 -14.67 0.83
N VAL A 40 20.81 -15.33 0.70
CA VAL A 40 21.83 -15.43 1.76
C VAL A 40 22.41 -14.05 2.11
N ASP A 41 22.66 -13.21 1.11
CA ASP A 41 23.20 -11.87 1.29
C ASP A 41 22.12 -10.86 1.76
N GLY A 42 20.85 -11.27 1.81
CA GLY A 42 19.75 -10.44 2.34
C GLY A 42 19.39 -9.25 1.44
N ASN A 43 19.42 -9.41 0.12
CA ASN A 43 19.03 -8.32 -0.80
C ASN A 43 17.53 -8.00 -0.63
N GLU A 44 17.22 -6.88 0.04
CA GLU A 44 15.86 -6.50 0.42
C GLU A 44 14.89 -6.47 -0.76
N LYS A 45 15.26 -5.79 -1.86
CA LYS A 45 14.39 -5.61 -3.03
C LYS A 45 14.12 -6.93 -3.74
N LEU A 46 15.14 -7.76 -3.93
CA LEU A 46 15.01 -9.05 -4.61
C LEU A 46 14.21 -10.04 -3.76
N ASN A 47 14.43 -10.06 -2.44
CA ASN A 47 13.68 -10.92 -1.54
C ASN A 47 12.21 -10.47 -1.43
N LEU A 48 11.92 -9.16 -1.37
CA LEU A 48 10.55 -8.64 -1.39
C LEU A 48 9.82 -9.01 -2.68
N ALA A 49 10.48 -8.84 -3.83
CA ALA A 49 9.88 -9.20 -5.10
C ALA A 49 9.63 -10.72 -5.19
N PHE A 50 10.54 -11.54 -4.67
CA PHE A 50 10.40 -12.99 -4.67
C PHE A 50 9.26 -13.46 -3.75
N THR A 51 9.12 -12.91 -2.55
CA THR A 51 7.99 -13.22 -1.67
C THR A 51 6.66 -12.77 -2.24
N ALA A 52 6.60 -11.61 -2.92
CA ALA A 52 5.41 -11.18 -3.64
C ALA A 52 5.04 -12.17 -4.76
N GLN A 53 6.02 -12.69 -5.50
CA GLN A 53 5.79 -13.71 -6.52
C GLN A 53 5.23 -15.01 -5.93
N LEU A 54 5.75 -15.44 -4.76
CA LEU A 54 5.21 -16.59 -4.04
C LEU A 54 3.75 -16.36 -3.65
N PHE A 55 3.43 -15.20 -3.08
CA PHE A 55 2.06 -14.84 -2.70
C PHE A 55 1.09 -14.83 -3.89
N ASN A 56 1.51 -14.25 -5.03
CA ASN A 56 0.70 -14.21 -6.24
C ASN A 56 0.44 -15.60 -6.84
N THR A 57 1.33 -16.56 -6.60
CA THR A 57 1.22 -17.93 -7.13
C THR A 57 0.44 -18.84 -6.20
N ALA A 58 0.72 -18.76 -4.90
CA ALA A 58 0.18 -19.64 -3.88
C ALA A 58 -0.12 -18.82 -2.59
N PRO A 59 -1.22 -18.04 -2.57
CA PRO A 59 -1.54 -17.18 -1.44
C PRO A 59 -1.95 -17.95 -0.18
N GLY A 60 -2.27 -19.24 -0.32
CA GLY A 60 -2.71 -20.09 0.80
C GLY A 60 -4.12 -19.75 1.31
N LEU A 61 -4.90 -18.99 0.53
CA LEU A 61 -6.28 -18.63 0.85
C LEU A 61 -7.25 -19.60 0.18
N GLU A 62 -8.39 -19.85 0.83
CA GLU A 62 -9.49 -20.59 0.20
C GLU A 62 -10.03 -19.82 -1.01
N PRO A 63 -10.49 -20.51 -2.06
CA PRO A 63 -11.15 -19.84 -3.17
C PRO A 63 -12.36 -19.05 -2.67
N LEU A 64 -12.47 -17.81 -3.14
CA LEU A 64 -13.60 -16.95 -2.83
C LEU A 64 -14.91 -17.62 -3.28
N LYS A 65 -15.96 -17.46 -2.48
CA LYS A 65 -17.32 -17.86 -2.87
C LYS A 65 -17.80 -17.01 -4.05
N LYS A 66 -18.78 -17.51 -4.81
CA LYS A 66 -19.28 -16.81 -6.01
C LYS A 66 -19.83 -15.42 -5.68
N GLU A 67 -20.43 -15.28 -4.51
CA GLU A 67 -20.98 -14.02 -3.99
C GLU A 67 -19.86 -13.02 -3.70
N GLU A 68 -18.78 -13.46 -3.03
CA GLU A 68 -17.60 -12.64 -2.70
C GLU A 68 -16.85 -12.22 -3.99
N GLN A 69 -16.75 -13.13 -4.96
CA GLN A 69 -16.18 -12.82 -6.27
C GLN A 69 -16.98 -11.72 -6.98
N LYS A 70 -18.31 -11.80 -6.93
CA LYS A 70 -19.20 -10.81 -7.56
C LYS A 70 -19.08 -9.43 -6.92
N GLU A 71 -19.00 -9.37 -5.59
CA GLU A 71 -18.77 -8.11 -4.85
C GLU A 71 -17.42 -7.49 -5.23
N LEU A 72 -16.34 -8.29 -5.27
CA LEU A 72 -15.02 -7.83 -5.68
C LEU A 72 -15.00 -7.32 -7.13
N THR A 73 -15.64 -8.04 -8.07
CA THR A 73 -15.74 -7.56 -9.46
C THR A 73 -16.54 -6.27 -9.59
N GLY A 74 -17.59 -6.10 -8.76
CA GLY A 74 -18.38 -4.88 -8.73
C GLY A 74 -17.58 -3.67 -8.26
N ILE A 75 -16.60 -3.83 -7.37
CA ILE A 75 -15.72 -2.73 -6.93
C ILE A 75 -14.74 -2.31 -8.04
N ILE A 76 -14.45 -3.18 -9.00
CA ILE A 76 -13.45 -2.97 -10.06
C ILE A 76 -14.10 -2.33 -11.31
N ASP A 77 -15.41 -2.46 -11.48
CA ASP A 77 -16.13 -1.94 -12.64
C ASP A 77 -16.37 -0.42 -12.48
N ASP A 78 -15.74 0.38 -13.35
CA ASP A 78 -15.70 1.86 -13.26
C ASP A 78 -17.10 2.51 -13.27
N ASP A 79 -18.12 1.81 -13.80
CA ASP A 79 -19.49 2.30 -13.94
C ASP A 79 -20.39 2.00 -12.73
N HIS A 80 -19.98 1.10 -11.83
CA HIS A 80 -20.77 0.72 -10.66
C HIS A 80 -19.87 0.62 -9.43
N ASP A 81 -19.46 1.76 -8.86
CA ASP A 81 -18.67 1.81 -7.63
C ASP A 81 -19.55 2.07 -6.39
N PRO A 82 -20.07 1.03 -5.73
CA PRO A 82 -20.91 1.18 -4.53
C PRO A 82 -20.12 1.68 -3.31
N THR A 83 -18.79 1.82 -3.41
CA THR A 83 -17.90 2.12 -2.29
C THR A 83 -17.24 3.50 -2.33
N GLY A 84 -17.32 4.22 -3.45
CA GLY A 84 -16.61 5.49 -3.68
C GLY A 84 -15.09 5.33 -3.85
N SER A 85 -14.64 4.11 -4.18
CA SER A 85 -13.25 3.74 -4.45
C SER A 85 -12.63 4.43 -5.68
N ARG A 86 -13.44 4.78 -6.69
CA ARG A 86 -13.01 5.44 -7.92
C ARG A 86 -12.61 6.88 -7.66
N GLU A 87 -13.48 7.67 -7.04
CA GLU A 87 -13.18 9.06 -6.67
C GLU A 87 -12.06 9.13 -5.64
N GLU A 88 -12.04 8.23 -4.65
CA GLU A 88 -10.92 8.08 -3.70
C GLU A 88 -9.60 7.95 -4.45
N ARG A 89 -9.52 7.01 -5.39
CA ARG A 89 -8.32 6.74 -6.18
C ARG A 89 -7.94 7.94 -7.03
N ALA A 90 -8.90 8.56 -7.72
CA ALA A 90 -8.66 9.72 -8.57
C ALA A 90 -8.06 10.88 -7.77
N PHE A 91 -8.68 11.26 -6.64
CA PHE A 91 -8.19 12.35 -5.80
C PHE A 91 -6.88 12.02 -5.10
N ARG A 92 -6.72 10.80 -4.59
CA ARG A 92 -5.45 10.36 -3.98
C ARG A 92 -4.30 10.41 -4.98
N MET A 93 -4.51 9.91 -6.21
CA MET A 93 -3.51 9.99 -7.27
C MET A 93 -3.20 11.45 -7.61
N TRP A 94 -4.23 12.27 -7.84
CA TRP A 94 -4.08 13.69 -8.14
C TRP A 94 -3.29 14.43 -7.06
N ILE A 95 -3.60 14.25 -5.78
CA ILE A 95 -2.86 14.92 -4.70
C ILE A 95 -1.39 14.48 -4.67
N ASN A 96 -1.12 13.18 -4.84
CA ASN A 96 0.26 12.67 -4.87
C ASN A 96 1.06 13.20 -6.07
N THR A 97 0.44 13.60 -7.18
CA THR A 97 1.16 14.22 -8.31
C THR A 97 1.51 15.70 -8.08
N LEU A 98 0.91 16.37 -7.09
CA LEU A 98 1.22 17.77 -6.77
C LEU A 98 2.64 17.95 -6.19
N GLY A 99 3.31 16.87 -5.76
CA GLY A 99 4.68 16.92 -5.26
C GLY A 99 4.83 17.79 -4.02
N ILE A 100 3.89 17.66 -3.08
CA ILE A 100 3.91 18.38 -1.79
C ILE A 100 4.92 17.69 -0.87
N ALA A 101 5.84 18.45 -0.28
CA ALA A 101 6.85 17.91 0.63
C ALA A 101 6.21 17.26 1.87
N ASP A 102 6.79 16.12 2.28
CA ASP A 102 6.35 15.34 3.44
C ASP A 102 4.84 15.01 3.42
N LEU A 103 4.29 14.77 2.23
CA LEU A 103 2.91 14.35 2.04
C LEU A 103 2.85 13.22 1.01
N TYR A 104 2.32 12.08 1.43
CA TYR A 104 1.96 10.97 0.55
C TYR A 104 0.68 10.35 1.08
N ILE A 105 -0.37 10.36 0.28
CA ILE A 105 -1.70 9.87 0.65
C ILE A 105 -1.83 8.41 0.20
N ASN A 106 -2.17 7.54 1.14
CA ASN A 106 -2.48 6.13 0.92
C ASN A 106 -3.99 5.86 0.94
N ASN A 107 -4.74 6.61 1.75
CA ASN A 107 -6.19 6.53 1.85
C ASN A 107 -6.76 7.93 2.07
N LEU A 108 -7.44 8.48 1.06
CA LEU A 108 -7.98 9.84 1.08
C LEU A 108 -8.86 10.10 2.30
N PHE A 109 -9.72 9.15 2.69
CA PHE A 109 -10.68 9.33 3.76
C PHE A 109 -10.05 9.34 5.14
N GLU A 110 -8.92 8.65 5.34
CA GLU A 110 -8.19 8.63 6.60
C GLU A 110 -7.17 9.76 6.67
N ASP A 111 -6.39 9.95 5.62
CA ASP A 111 -5.27 10.90 5.58
C ASP A 111 -5.73 12.36 5.50
N CYS A 112 -7.00 12.62 5.18
CA CYS A 112 -7.59 13.97 5.22
C CYS A 112 -8.31 14.31 6.54
N ARG A 113 -8.46 13.37 7.49
CA ARG A 113 -9.32 13.55 8.68
C ARG A 113 -8.91 14.69 9.62
N ASP A 114 -7.63 15.04 9.62
CA ASP A 114 -7.10 16.08 10.51
C ASP A 114 -7.01 17.46 9.86
N GLY A 115 -7.43 17.58 8.60
CA GLY A 115 -7.44 18.81 7.82
C GLY A 115 -6.06 19.31 7.36
N LEU A 116 -4.95 18.74 7.84
CA LEU A 116 -3.62 19.22 7.50
C LEU A 116 -3.29 18.96 6.02
N THR A 117 -3.65 17.79 5.54
CA THR A 117 -3.54 17.41 4.12
C THR A 117 -4.28 18.40 3.22
N LEU A 118 -5.53 18.73 3.55
CA LEU A 118 -6.34 19.69 2.79
C LEU A 118 -5.69 21.08 2.75
N LEU A 119 -5.19 21.56 3.89
CA LEU A 119 -4.50 22.84 3.97
C LEU A 119 -3.22 22.86 3.11
N LYS A 120 -2.42 21.78 3.14
CA LYS A 120 -1.24 21.65 2.28
C LYS A 120 -1.61 21.69 0.79
N VAL A 121 -2.71 21.05 0.41
CA VAL A 121 -3.21 21.06 -0.98
C VAL A 121 -3.68 22.45 -1.38
N ILE A 122 -4.46 23.14 -0.54
CA ILE A 122 -4.91 24.51 -0.78
C ILE A 122 -3.71 25.46 -0.99
N ASP A 123 -2.73 25.43 -0.09
CA ASP A 123 -1.55 26.30 -0.19
C ASP A 123 -0.64 25.93 -1.38
N LYS A 124 -0.68 24.67 -1.84
CA LYS A 124 0.04 24.26 -3.05
C LYS A 124 -0.62 24.80 -4.32
N ILE A 125 -1.95 24.85 -4.35
CA ILE A 125 -2.73 25.38 -5.49
C ILE A 125 -2.61 26.90 -5.52
N GLU A 126 -2.77 27.55 -4.37
CA GLU A 126 -2.64 29.00 -4.21
C GLU A 126 -1.68 29.33 -3.06
N PRO A 127 -0.39 29.55 -3.36
CA PRO A 127 0.62 29.81 -2.34
C PRO A 127 0.35 31.07 -1.52
N GLY A 128 0.38 30.92 -0.19
CA GLY A 128 0.19 32.02 0.77
C GLY A 128 -1.25 32.15 1.28
N THR A 129 -2.18 31.34 0.78
CA THR A 129 -3.57 31.31 1.24
C THR A 129 -3.70 30.73 2.66
N VAL A 130 -2.78 29.86 3.07
CA VAL A 130 -2.81 29.25 4.41
C VAL A 130 -1.91 30.01 5.39
N ASN A 131 -2.49 30.51 6.48
CA ASN A 131 -1.72 31.04 7.60
C ASN A 131 -1.21 29.91 8.50
N TRP A 132 -0.04 29.35 8.17
CA TRP A 132 0.60 28.25 8.89
C TRP A 132 0.87 28.51 10.38
N LYS A 133 0.89 29.76 10.85
CA LYS A 133 1.03 30.08 12.28
C LYS A 133 -0.21 29.71 13.10
N LYS A 134 -1.37 29.57 12.45
CA LYS A 134 -2.64 29.19 13.07
C LYS A 134 -3.00 27.71 12.86
N VAL A 135 -2.18 26.98 12.11
CA VAL A 135 -2.40 25.56 11.79
C VAL A 135 -1.76 24.67 12.84
N GLU A 136 -2.50 23.65 13.28
CA GLU A 136 -2.00 22.64 14.19
C GLU A 136 -1.20 21.59 13.41
N MET A 137 0.12 21.74 13.38
CA MET A 137 1.04 20.83 12.67
C MET A 137 1.12 19.42 13.26
N LYS A 138 0.67 19.24 14.51
CA LYS A 138 0.57 17.94 15.19
C LYS A 138 -0.82 17.80 15.81
N PRO A 139 -1.87 17.53 15.01
CA PRO A 139 -3.25 17.52 15.46
C PRO A 139 -3.58 16.21 16.20
N ASN A 140 -3.03 16.08 17.41
CA ASN A 140 -3.10 14.87 18.25
C ASN A 140 -4.42 14.69 19.02
N ASN A 141 -5.36 15.63 18.90
CA ASN A 141 -6.67 15.56 19.56
C ASN A 141 -7.77 16.14 18.65
N LYS A 142 -9.03 15.84 19.01
CA LYS A 142 -10.21 16.22 18.21
C LYS A 142 -10.35 17.73 17.99
N PHE A 143 -10.01 18.56 18.99
CA PHE A 143 -10.13 20.02 18.88
C PHE A 143 -9.12 20.60 17.88
N LYS A 144 -7.89 20.09 17.89
CA LYS A 144 -6.84 20.49 16.93
C LYS A 144 -7.20 20.09 15.50
N LYS A 145 -7.65 18.85 15.31
CA LYS A 145 -8.16 18.36 14.01
C LYS A 145 -9.31 19.24 13.51
N LEU A 146 -10.28 19.51 14.39
CA LEU A 146 -11.44 20.35 14.06
C LEU A 146 -11.02 21.78 13.69
N SER A 147 -10.05 22.36 14.40
CA SER A 147 -9.53 23.70 14.09
C SER A 147 -8.92 23.78 12.68
N ASN A 148 -8.12 22.78 12.31
CA ASN A 148 -7.57 22.68 10.96
C ASN A 148 -8.68 22.50 9.90
N CYS A 149 -9.61 21.57 10.11
CA CYS A 149 -10.73 21.35 9.18
C CYS A 149 -11.60 22.60 9.00
N ASN A 150 -11.90 23.33 10.09
CA ASN A 150 -12.64 24.60 10.01
C ASN A 150 -11.88 25.65 9.19
N THR A 151 -10.55 25.69 9.32
CA THR A 151 -9.70 26.58 8.52
C THR A 151 -9.76 26.18 7.03
N ALA A 152 -9.62 24.90 6.71
CA ALA A 152 -9.73 24.41 5.33
C ALA A 152 -11.10 24.76 4.71
N ILE A 153 -12.20 24.55 5.45
CA ILE A 153 -13.56 24.92 5.03
C ILE A 153 -13.67 26.43 4.81
N SER A 154 -13.09 27.24 5.69
CA SER A 154 -13.16 28.71 5.58
C SER A 154 -12.40 29.25 4.37
N LEU A 155 -11.30 28.59 3.98
CA LEU A 155 -10.52 28.94 2.80
C LEU A 155 -11.15 28.44 1.49
N GLY A 156 -11.96 27.38 1.54
CA GLY A 156 -12.63 26.83 0.37
C GLY A 156 -13.98 27.48 0.04
N LYS A 157 -14.46 28.42 0.86
CA LYS A 157 -15.68 29.21 0.61
C LYS A 157 -15.36 30.44 -0.22
#